data_AF-A0A1S3K6X3-F1
#
_entry.id   AF-A0A1S3K6X3-F1
#
_cell.length_a   1.000
_cell.length_b   1.000
_cell.length_c   1.000
_cell.angle_alpha   90.00
_cell.angle_beta   90.00
_cell.angle_gamma   90.00
#
_symmetry.space_group_name_H-M   'P 1'
#
loop_
_entity.id
_entity.type
_entity.pdbx_description
1 polymer ?
#
loop_
_entity_poly.entity_id
_entity_poly.type
_entity_poly.pdbx_seq_one_letter_code
_entity_poly.pdbx_strand_id
1 'polypeptide(L)'
;MLLVIATSVLPCLLLLCGGVASYPSGAYIPSGACDSMLPSPNADSGHGAAQQTGSNPFSLVLGAAKYSPGQPYNVSLIGPSHYEGFMIQARSNTTGSRVGTWQTSTLTVLNENCSGAEGKALVHKATLEGTGNMTFTWTAPPAGTGYVKFYATVVQEKEVFWAKFPGPMLVGEDPCP
;
A
#
# COMPACT_ATOMS: atom_id res chain seq x y z
N MET A 1 -0.42 72.49 -3.65
CA MET A 1 -0.79 71.99 -2.31
C MET A 1 -2.28 71.73 -2.37
N LEU A 2 -2.76 70.54 -2.72
CA LEU A 2 -2.76 69.31 -1.93
C LEU A 2 -2.67 68.09 -2.87
N LEU A 3 -1.88 67.10 -2.45
CA LEU A 3 -1.72 65.79 -3.09
C LEU A 3 -2.81 64.86 -2.53
N VAL A 4 -3.70 64.32 -3.36
CA VAL A 4 -4.64 63.27 -2.96
C VAL A 4 -3.92 61.93 -3.16
N ILE A 5 -3.50 61.31 -2.05
CA ILE A 5 -2.85 60.00 -2.07
C ILE A 5 -3.96 58.95 -2.10
N ALA A 6 -4.22 58.38 -3.27
CA ALA A 6 -5.12 57.24 -3.40
C ALA A 6 -4.52 56.04 -2.66
N THR A 7 -5.21 55.56 -1.62
CA THR A 7 -4.86 54.37 -0.86
C THR A 7 -5.13 53.13 -1.70
N SER A 8 -4.13 52.66 -2.45
CA SER A 8 -4.18 51.37 -3.13
C SER A 8 -3.90 50.25 -2.13
N VAL A 9 -4.93 49.80 -1.41
CA VAL A 9 -4.88 48.50 -0.73
C VAL A 9 -4.91 47.42 -1.80
N LEU A 10 -3.74 46.91 -2.17
CA LEU A 10 -3.59 45.75 -3.03
C LEU A 10 -3.65 44.51 -2.12
N PRO A 11 -4.75 43.75 -2.05
CA PRO A 11 -4.72 42.46 -1.39
C PRO A 11 -4.07 41.52 -2.40
N CYS A 12 -2.74 41.48 -2.41
CA CYS A 12 -2.02 40.45 -3.12
C CYS A 12 -2.30 39.15 -2.37
N LEU A 13 -3.34 38.46 -2.85
CA LEU A 13 -3.76 37.11 -2.49
C LEU A 13 -2.50 36.28 -2.25
N LEU A 14 -2.22 35.98 -0.97
CA LEU A 14 -1.26 34.94 -0.60
C LEU A 14 -1.79 33.65 -1.20
N LEU A 15 -1.34 33.32 -2.42
CA LEU A 15 -1.35 31.96 -2.91
C LEU A 15 -0.51 31.17 -1.91
N LEU A 16 -1.20 30.53 -0.97
CA LEU A 16 -0.71 29.37 -0.27
C LEU A 16 -0.43 28.33 -1.37
N CYS A 17 0.77 28.38 -1.96
CA CYS A 17 1.36 27.23 -2.64
C CYS A 17 1.61 26.17 -1.57
N GLY A 18 0.54 25.52 -1.12
CA GLY A 18 0.63 24.28 -0.38
C GLY A 18 1.29 23.29 -1.30
N GLY A 19 2.61 23.13 -1.16
CA GLY A 19 3.34 22.09 -1.86
C GLY A 19 2.66 20.77 -1.53
N VAL A 20 2.10 20.11 -2.53
CA VAL A 20 1.59 18.76 -2.38
C VAL A 20 2.84 17.89 -2.20
N ALA A 21 3.13 17.51 -0.95
CA ALA A 21 4.26 16.63 -0.67
C ALA A 21 3.97 15.27 -1.31
N SER A 22 4.59 15.01 -2.48
CA SER A 22 4.62 13.67 -3.06
C SER A 22 5.65 12.86 -2.28
N TYR A 23 5.21 11.82 -1.58
CA TYR A 23 6.11 10.92 -0.89
C TYR A 23 6.56 9.81 -1.86
N PRO A 24 7.85 9.71 -2.20
CA PRO A 24 8.36 8.62 -3.04
C PRO A 24 8.39 7.27 -2.29
N SER A 25 7.92 7.25 -1.04
CA SER A 25 7.95 6.11 -0.14
C SER A 25 6.55 5.81 0.34
N GLY A 26 6.20 4.53 0.40
CA GLY A 26 4.96 4.08 1.02
C GLY A 26 5.01 4.02 2.55
N ALA A 27 6.12 4.39 3.20
CA ALA A 27 6.26 4.30 4.66
C ALA A 27 5.22 5.13 5.42
N TYR A 28 4.88 6.31 4.88
CA TYR A 28 3.90 7.22 5.44
C TYR A 28 2.81 7.50 4.39
N ILE A 29 1.70 6.76 4.49
CA ILE A 29 0.51 6.97 3.66
C ILE A 29 -0.62 7.36 4.61
N PRO A 30 -1.56 8.26 4.25
CA PRO A 30 -2.71 8.59 5.08
C PRO A 30 -3.46 7.34 5.59
N SER A 31 -3.97 7.36 6.81
CA SER A 31 -4.51 6.19 7.50
C SER A 31 -5.59 5.45 6.72
N GLY A 32 -6.48 6.19 6.03
CA GLY A 32 -7.52 5.59 5.19
C GLY A 32 -7.01 4.83 3.95
N ALA A 33 -5.82 5.16 3.46
CA ALA A 33 -5.20 4.47 2.32
C ALA A 33 -4.66 3.10 2.72
N CYS A 34 -4.18 2.91 3.96
CA CYS A 34 -3.79 1.57 4.42
C CYS A 34 -5.02 0.65 4.53
N ASP A 35 -6.15 1.15 5.03
CA ASP A 35 -7.37 0.36 5.18
C ASP A 35 -8.03 0.03 3.82
N SER A 36 -8.12 1.02 2.93
CA SER A 36 -8.69 0.85 1.58
C SER A 36 -7.73 0.15 0.61
N MET A 37 -6.41 0.21 0.87
CA MET A 37 -5.34 -0.11 -0.07
C MET A 37 -5.41 0.71 -1.36
N LEU A 38 -6.10 1.85 -1.34
CA LEU A 38 -6.10 2.78 -2.47
C LEU A 38 -4.91 3.74 -2.32
N PRO A 39 -4.08 3.91 -3.35
CA PRO A 39 -2.95 4.84 -3.31
C PRO A 39 -3.45 6.30 -3.31
N SER A 40 -4.69 6.52 -3.76
CA SER A 40 -5.42 7.75 -3.52
C SER A 40 -6.84 7.48 -3.02
N PRO A 41 -7.28 8.10 -1.91
CA PRO A 41 -8.65 7.94 -1.43
C PRO A 41 -9.69 8.52 -2.41
N ASN A 42 -9.32 9.51 -3.25
CA ASN A 42 -10.23 10.18 -4.20
C ASN A 42 -9.49 10.50 -5.51
N ALA A 43 -10.18 10.53 -6.66
CA ALA A 43 -9.59 10.93 -7.95
C ALA A 43 -8.89 12.31 -7.88
N ASP A 44 -9.36 13.23 -7.05
CA ASP A 44 -8.80 14.58 -6.92
C ASP A 44 -7.67 14.70 -5.89
N SER A 45 -7.23 13.58 -5.29
CA SER A 45 -6.14 13.54 -4.31
C SER A 45 -5.04 12.57 -4.76
N GLY A 46 -3.83 12.70 -4.20
CA GLY A 46 -2.72 11.76 -4.41
C GLY A 46 -2.36 11.50 -5.87
N HIS A 47 -2.72 10.31 -6.36
CA HIS A 47 -2.44 9.81 -7.70
C HIS A 47 -3.32 10.41 -8.81
N GLY A 48 -4.34 11.21 -8.51
CA GLY A 48 -5.06 11.98 -9.53
C GLY A 48 -6.03 11.17 -10.42
N ALA A 49 -6.16 9.87 -10.18
CA ALA A 49 -6.92 8.96 -11.03
C ALA A 49 -7.69 7.91 -10.22
N ALA A 50 -8.74 7.35 -10.84
CA ALA A 50 -9.41 6.15 -10.35
C ALA A 50 -8.58 4.89 -10.68
N GLN A 51 -8.79 3.82 -9.91
CA GLN A 51 -8.14 2.54 -10.21
C GLN A 51 -8.54 2.01 -11.59
N GLN A 52 -7.64 1.25 -12.21
CA GLN A 52 -7.87 0.60 -13.49
C GLN A 52 -8.93 -0.51 -13.34
N THR A 53 -9.90 -0.54 -14.26
CA THR A 53 -10.98 -1.56 -14.29
C THR A 53 -10.72 -2.67 -15.30
N GLY A 54 -9.69 -2.53 -16.14
CA GLY A 54 -9.29 -3.52 -17.13
C GLY A 54 -8.56 -4.72 -16.51
N SER A 55 -8.02 -5.58 -17.38
CA SER A 55 -7.20 -6.73 -16.97
C SER A 55 -6.05 -6.27 -16.08
N ASN A 56 -5.87 -6.95 -14.95
CA ASN A 56 -4.73 -6.72 -14.05
C ASN A 56 -3.55 -7.61 -14.47
N PRO A 57 -2.40 -7.05 -14.88
CA PRO A 57 -1.24 -7.84 -15.29
C PRO A 57 -0.42 -8.34 -14.09
N PHE A 58 -0.77 -7.96 -12.86
CA PHE A 58 -0.07 -8.33 -11.64
C PHE A 58 -0.79 -9.47 -10.90
N SER A 59 -0.01 -10.31 -10.24
CA SER A 59 -0.52 -11.38 -9.38
C SER A 59 0.38 -11.57 -8.16
N LEU A 60 -0.22 -11.94 -7.04
CA LEU A 60 0.52 -12.49 -5.91
C LEU A 60 0.51 -14.02 -6.03
N VAL A 61 1.67 -14.64 -5.84
CA VAL A 61 1.84 -16.08 -5.83
C VAL A 61 2.53 -16.54 -4.55
N LEU A 62 2.12 -17.71 -4.07
CA LEU A 62 2.70 -18.34 -2.90
C LEU A 62 2.54 -19.86 -3.05
N GLY A 63 3.61 -20.61 -2.75
CA GLY A 63 3.70 -22.05 -3.05
C GLY A 63 3.07 -23.00 -2.01
N ALA A 64 2.32 -22.48 -1.03
CA ALA A 64 1.66 -23.27 0.00
C ALA A 64 0.14 -23.03 0.02
N ALA A 65 -0.61 -24.02 0.50
CA ALA A 65 -2.05 -23.90 0.74
C ALA A 65 -2.40 -23.79 2.24
N LYS A 66 -1.46 -24.16 3.11
CA LYS A 66 -1.59 -24.11 4.56
C LYS A 66 -0.43 -23.35 5.18
N TYR A 67 -0.64 -22.79 6.36
CA TYR A 67 0.43 -22.21 7.17
C TYR A 67 0.51 -22.83 8.56
N SER A 68 1.73 -22.94 9.07
CA SER A 68 2.00 -23.24 10.47
C SER A 68 2.40 -21.95 11.20
N PRO A 69 1.89 -21.70 12.43
CA PRO A 69 2.19 -20.48 13.18
C PRO A 69 3.69 -20.19 13.31
N GLY A 70 4.08 -18.93 13.08
CA GLY A 70 5.47 -18.49 13.21
C GLY A 70 6.41 -18.94 12.08
N GLN A 71 5.95 -19.74 11.12
CA GLN A 71 6.77 -20.12 9.96
C GLN A 71 6.83 -18.97 8.93
N PRO A 72 8.00 -18.75 8.31
CA PRO A 72 8.14 -17.82 7.19
C PRO A 72 7.68 -18.45 5.88
N TYR A 73 7.04 -17.64 5.04
CA TYR A 73 6.60 -18.00 3.69
C TYR A 73 7.05 -16.95 2.69
N ASN A 74 7.43 -17.40 1.50
CA ASN A 74 7.76 -16.54 0.37
C ASN A 74 6.48 -16.20 -0.40
N VAL A 75 6.17 -14.90 -0.48
CA VAL A 75 5.09 -14.33 -1.28
C VAL A 75 5.75 -13.56 -2.42
N SER A 76 5.43 -13.88 -3.67
CA SER A 76 6.00 -13.18 -4.82
C SER A 76 4.95 -12.34 -5.53
N LEU A 77 5.31 -11.11 -5.86
CA LEU A 77 4.56 -10.24 -6.79
C LEU A 77 5.11 -10.47 -8.18
N ILE A 78 4.25 -10.97 -9.07
CA ILE A 78 4.56 -11.30 -10.46
C ILE A 78 3.84 -10.30 -11.36
N GLY A 79 4.54 -9.76 -12.35
CA GLY A 79 3.94 -8.86 -13.33
C GLY A 79 4.95 -8.33 -14.34
N PRO A 80 4.59 -7.28 -15.09
CA PRO A 80 5.50 -6.58 -15.98
C PRO A 80 6.78 -6.10 -15.26
N SER A 81 7.84 -5.87 -16.03
CA SER A 81 9.14 -5.43 -15.49
C SER A 81 9.10 -4.06 -14.81
N HIS A 82 8.06 -3.26 -15.03
CA HIS A 82 7.96 -1.88 -14.60
C HIS A 82 6.73 -1.62 -13.72
N TYR A 83 6.97 -1.08 -12.53
CA TYR A 83 6.00 -0.44 -11.66
C TYR A 83 6.74 0.44 -10.64
N GLU A 84 6.13 1.55 -10.24
CA GLU A 84 6.73 2.56 -9.36
C GLU A 84 6.56 2.24 -7.88
N GLY A 85 5.53 1.49 -7.51
CA GLY A 85 5.26 1.18 -6.11
C GLY A 85 4.21 0.11 -5.89
N PHE A 86 4.17 -0.39 -4.66
CA PHE A 86 3.18 -1.37 -4.22
C PHE A 86 2.85 -1.24 -2.74
N MET A 87 1.74 -1.88 -2.36
CA MET A 87 1.35 -2.19 -0.98
C MET A 87 0.83 -3.63 -0.92
N ILE A 88 1.33 -4.44 0.02
CA ILE A 88 0.89 -5.81 0.25
C ILE A 88 0.42 -5.98 1.69
N GLN A 89 -0.70 -6.68 1.86
CA GLN A 89 -1.28 -6.99 3.17
C GLN A 89 -1.72 -8.45 3.22
N ALA A 90 -1.59 -9.05 4.39
CA ALA A 90 -2.24 -10.31 4.75
C ALA A 90 -3.36 -9.99 5.75
N ARG A 91 -4.57 -10.47 5.50
CA ARG A 91 -5.74 -10.22 6.35
C ARG A 91 -6.39 -11.52 6.80
N SER A 92 -6.83 -11.58 8.06
CA SER A 92 -7.73 -12.64 8.51
C SER A 92 -9.00 -12.59 7.68
N ASN A 93 -9.42 -13.72 7.13
CA ASN A 93 -10.65 -13.81 6.37
C ASN A 93 -11.89 -13.64 7.27
N THR A 94 -11.76 -13.93 8.56
CA THR A 94 -12.85 -13.86 9.53
C THR A 94 -13.06 -12.44 10.04
N THR A 95 -11.98 -11.76 10.46
CA THR A 95 -12.10 -10.44 11.10
C THR A 95 -11.76 -9.28 10.16
N GLY A 96 -11.14 -9.56 9.01
CA GLY A 96 -10.60 -8.53 8.12
C GLY A 96 -9.35 -7.82 8.65
N SER A 97 -8.91 -8.13 9.87
CA SER A 97 -7.73 -7.53 10.50
C SER A 97 -6.45 -7.94 9.78
N ARG A 98 -5.45 -7.06 9.75
CA ARG A 98 -4.13 -7.37 9.18
C ARG A 98 -3.35 -8.29 10.13
N VAL A 99 -2.76 -9.35 9.59
CA VAL A 99 -2.16 -10.44 10.38
C VAL A 99 -0.80 -10.89 9.83
N GLY A 100 -0.04 -11.56 10.69
CA GLY A 100 1.35 -11.94 10.43
C GLY A 100 2.30 -10.74 10.50
N THR A 101 3.54 -10.95 10.09
CA THR A 101 4.58 -9.92 10.04
C THR A 101 5.38 -10.05 8.75
N TRP A 102 5.83 -8.92 8.22
CA TRP A 102 6.65 -8.90 7.01
C TRP A 102 8.09 -8.57 7.35
N GLN A 103 9.03 -9.15 6.60
CA GLN A 103 10.42 -8.73 6.64
C GLN A 103 10.65 -7.55 5.69
N THR A 104 11.42 -6.57 6.15
CA THR A 104 11.86 -5.43 5.34
C THR A 104 13.12 -5.76 4.57
N SER A 105 13.45 -4.92 3.59
CA SER A 105 14.66 -5.08 2.76
C SER A 105 15.22 -3.71 2.38
N THR A 106 16.19 -3.68 1.47
CA THR A 106 16.68 -2.43 0.88
C THR A 106 15.60 -1.71 0.04
N LEU A 107 14.65 -2.46 -0.52
CA LEU A 107 13.59 -1.95 -1.40
C LEU A 107 12.24 -1.81 -0.68
N THR A 108 12.08 -2.41 0.50
CA THR A 108 10.80 -2.50 1.20
C THR A 108 10.87 -2.03 2.64
N VAL A 109 9.78 -1.41 3.09
CA VAL A 109 9.60 -0.94 4.46
C VAL A 109 8.17 -1.28 4.91
N LEU A 110 7.90 -1.21 6.22
CA LEU A 110 6.54 -1.36 6.72
C LEU A 110 5.88 0.01 6.81
N ASN A 111 4.59 0.08 6.49
CA ASN A 111 3.84 1.30 6.67
C ASN A 111 3.61 1.57 8.16
N GLU A 112 3.84 2.81 8.59
CA GLU A 112 3.75 3.23 10.00
C GLU A 112 2.40 3.84 10.37
N ASN A 113 1.52 4.09 9.39
CA ASN A 113 0.27 4.82 9.59
C ASN A 113 -0.94 3.98 9.15
N CYS A 114 -1.01 2.75 9.65
CA CYS A 114 -2.15 1.86 9.49
C CYS A 114 -2.93 1.85 10.80
N SER A 115 -4.12 2.43 10.86
CA SER A 115 -4.97 2.59 12.05
C SER A 115 -4.92 1.37 13.01
N GLY A 116 -4.09 1.42 14.05
CA GLY A 116 -3.96 0.36 15.08
C GLY A 116 -3.34 -0.96 14.58
N ALA A 117 -2.63 -0.91 13.45
CA ALA A 117 -1.98 -2.04 12.80
C ALA A 117 -0.70 -1.59 12.10
N GLU A 118 0.03 -0.70 12.76
CA GLU A 118 1.34 -0.22 12.34
C GLU A 118 2.26 -1.40 12.07
N GLY A 119 3.03 -1.34 11.00
CA GLY A 119 3.94 -2.42 10.64
C GLY A 119 3.27 -3.63 9.95
N LYS A 120 1.97 -3.59 9.65
CA LYS A 120 1.25 -4.74 9.05
C LYS A 120 1.04 -4.68 7.54
N ALA A 121 1.47 -3.59 6.89
CA ALA A 121 1.49 -3.47 5.44
C ALA A 121 2.93 -3.33 4.95
N LEU A 122 3.32 -4.17 3.99
CA LEU A 122 4.61 -4.08 3.32
C LEU A 122 4.47 -3.13 2.13
N VAL A 123 5.37 -2.18 2.01
CA VAL A 123 5.34 -1.11 1.00
C VAL A 123 6.72 -0.89 0.41
N HIS A 124 6.76 -0.28 -0.77
CA HIS A 124 7.99 0.19 -1.38
C HIS A 124 8.65 1.31 -0.54
N LYS A 125 9.99 1.26 -0.42
CA LYS A 125 10.77 2.24 0.36
C LYS A 125 11.08 3.51 -0.43
N ALA A 126 11.29 3.36 -1.73
CA ALA A 126 11.51 4.42 -2.70
C ALA A 126 10.84 4.01 -4.02
N THR A 127 10.61 4.97 -4.93
CA THR A 127 10.13 4.68 -6.29
C THR A 127 10.98 3.58 -6.92
N LEU A 128 10.29 2.57 -7.44
CA LEU A 128 10.93 1.41 -8.04
C LEU A 128 11.12 1.64 -9.53
N GLU A 129 12.29 1.29 -10.04
CA GLU A 129 12.62 1.35 -11.47
C GLU A 129 12.97 -0.06 -11.96
N GLY A 130 12.16 -0.62 -12.86
CA GLY A 130 12.53 -1.84 -13.58
C GLY A 130 12.73 -3.10 -12.72
N THR A 131 12.05 -3.22 -11.57
CA THR A 131 12.29 -4.29 -10.58
C THR A 131 11.69 -5.65 -10.96
N GLY A 132 10.72 -5.69 -11.88
CA GLY A 132 10.04 -6.94 -12.28
C GLY A 132 9.52 -7.76 -11.11
N ASN A 133 9.69 -9.08 -11.16
CA ASN A 133 9.17 -9.96 -10.12
C ASN A 133 9.93 -9.78 -8.80
N MET A 134 9.19 -9.52 -7.72
CA MET A 134 9.76 -9.36 -6.37
C MET A 134 9.24 -10.45 -5.45
N THR A 135 10.08 -10.90 -4.51
CA THR A 135 9.71 -11.89 -3.49
C THR A 135 9.92 -11.31 -2.10
N PHE A 136 8.96 -11.57 -1.21
CA PHE A 136 8.88 -11.04 0.13
C PHE A 136 8.69 -12.16 1.14
N THR A 137 9.27 -12.00 2.31
CA THR A 137 9.10 -12.95 3.41
C THR A 137 7.98 -12.48 4.35
N TRP A 138 6.99 -13.35 4.56
CA TRP A 138 5.90 -13.16 5.50
C TRP A 138 5.92 -14.25 6.57
N THR A 139 5.93 -13.87 7.83
CA THR A 139 5.83 -14.79 8.96
C THR A 139 4.38 -14.94 9.40
N ALA A 140 3.94 -16.19 9.46
CA ALA A 140 2.55 -16.54 9.75
C ALA A 140 2.10 -16.14 11.16
N PRO A 141 0.83 -15.74 11.33
CA PRO A 141 0.27 -15.35 12.63
C PRO A 141 0.11 -16.53 13.59
N PRO A 142 -0.20 -16.27 14.86
CA PRO A 142 -0.48 -17.31 15.85
C PRO A 142 -1.63 -18.26 15.44
N ALA A 143 -1.64 -19.44 16.06
CA ALA A 143 -2.73 -20.41 15.96
C ALA A 143 -4.09 -19.75 16.29
N GLY A 144 -5.16 -20.24 15.67
CA GLY A 144 -6.52 -19.71 15.87
C GLY A 144 -6.85 -18.46 15.05
N THR A 145 -5.91 -17.93 14.25
CA THR A 145 -6.20 -16.82 13.30
C THR A 145 -7.12 -17.27 12.14
N GLY A 146 -7.15 -18.57 11.86
CA GLY A 146 -7.97 -19.18 10.79
C GLY A 146 -7.39 -18.93 9.40
N TYR A 147 -8.25 -18.61 8.43
CA TYR A 147 -7.82 -18.35 7.06
C TYR A 147 -7.17 -16.98 6.92
N VAL A 148 -6.09 -16.92 6.15
CA VAL A 148 -5.39 -15.68 5.82
C VAL A 148 -5.46 -15.44 4.31
N LYS A 149 -6.00 -14.29 3.90
CA LYS A 149 -6.07 -13.85 2.49
C LYS A 149 -5.08 -12.72 2.25
N PHE A 150 -4.30 -12.84 1.18
CA PHE A 150 -3.37 -11.80 0.75
C PHE A 150 -4.04 -10.84 -0.22
N TYR A 151 -3.63 -9.58 -0.16
CA TYR A 151 -4.08 -8.51 -1.04
C TYR A 151 -2.89 -7.67 -1.47
N ALA A 152 -2.94 -7.16 -2.70
CA ALA A 152 -1.97 -6.23 -3.21
C ALA A 152 -2.60 -5.03 -3.90
N THR A 153 -1.85 -3.94 -3.90
CA THR A 153 -2.04 -2.78 -4.74
C THR A 153 -0.73 -2.52 -5.45
N VAL A 154 -0.77 -2.27 -6.75
CA VAL A 154 0.41 -1.93 -7.56
C VAL A 154 0.13 -0.65 -8.33
N VAL A 155 1.05 0.30 -8.22
CA VAL A 155 1.12 1.53 -9.00
C VAL A 155 2.14 1.30 -10.10
N GLN A 156 1.66 1.12 -11.33
CA GLN A 156 2.53 0.95 -12.49
C GLN A 156 3.14 2.29 -12.90
N GLU A 157 2.28 3.32 -12.95
CA GLU A 157 2.63 4.73 -13.16
C GLU A 157 1.69 5.56 -12.29
N LYS A 158 1.99 6.85 -12.07
CA LYS A 158 1.18 7.74 -11.22
C LYS A 158 -0.34 7.57 -11.39
N GLU A 159 -0.86 7.54 -12.62
CA GLU A 159 -2.32 7.43 -12.86
C GLU A 159 -2.77 6.02 -13.26
N VAL A 160 -1.85 5.06 -13.33
CA VAL A 160 -2.09 3.67 -13.78
C VAL A 160 -1.82 2.72 -12.63
N PHE A 161 -2.90 2.28 -11.95
CA PHE A 161 -2.78 1.40 -10.79
C PHE A 161 -3.95 0.43 -10.64
N TRP A 162 -3.67 -0.72 -10.02
CA TRP A 162 -4.67 -1.72 -9.61
C TRP A 162 -4.63 -1.85 -8.09
N ALA A 163 -5.79 -1.70 -7.45
CA ALA A 163 -5.88 -1.67 -6.00
C ALA A 163 -6.59 -2.89 -5.42
N LYS A 164 -6.12 -3.32 -4.24
CA LYS A 164 -6.73 -4.34 -3.39
C LYS A 164 -7.15 -5.62 -4.15
N PHE A 165 -6.39 -6.03 -5.16
CA PHE A 165 -6.69 -7.25 -5.88
C PHE A 165 -6.34 -8.47 -5.00
N PRO A 166 -7.15 -9.53 -5.04
CA PRO A 166 -6.95 -10.69 -4.19
C PRO A 166 -5.78 -11.55 -4.66
N GLY A 167 -4.98 -12.02 -3.70
CA GLY A 167 -3.90 -12.98 -3.90
C GLY A 167 -4.24 -14.38 -3.35
N PRO A 168 -3.22 -15.17 -2.99
CA PRO A 168 -3.37 -16.50 -2.40
C PRO A 168 -4.15 -16.46 -1.09
N MET A 169 -4.70 -17.60 -0.70
CA MET A 169 -5.28 -17.82 0.62
C MET A 169 -4.57 -18.99 1.28
N LEU A 170 -4.19 -18.83 2.55
CA LEU A 170 -3.63 -19.90 3.36
C LEU A 170 -4.62 -20.31 4.44
N VAL A 171 -4.74 -21.61 4.62
CA VAL A 171 -5.50 -22.21 5.72
C VAL A 171 -4.57 -22.34 6.92
N GLY A 172 -4.91 -21.68 8.03
CA GLY A 172 -4.23 -21.92 9.28
C GLY A 172 -4.48 -23.33 9.76
N GLU A 173 -3.46 -23.96 10.33
CA GLU A 173 -3.70 -25.14 11.13
C GLU A 173 -4.59 -24.73 12.31
N ASP A 174 -5.82 -25.23 12.32
CA ASP A 174 -6.71 -25.08 13.47
C ASP A 174 -5.99 -25.70 14.67
N PRO A 175 -5.94 -25.03 15.83
CA PRO A 175 -5.63 -25.71 17.07
C PRO A 175 -6.79 -26.66 17.33
N CYS A 176 -6.72 -27.87 16.76
CA CYS A 176 -7.69 -28.91 17.06
C CYS A 176 -7.62 -29.23 18.57
N PRO A 177 -8.76 -29.63 19.16
CA PRO A 177 -9.06 -29.57 20.60
C PRO A 177 -8.25 -30.52 21.47
#